data_AF-A0A5K1UZT9-F1
#
_entry.id   AF-A0A5K1UZT9-F1
#
_cell.length_a   1.000
_cell.length_b   1.000
_cell.length_c   1.000
_cell.angle_alpha   90.00
_cell.angle_beta   90.00
_cell.angle_gamma   90.00
#
_symmetry.space_group_name_H-M   'P 1'
#
loop_
_entity.id
_entity.type
_entity.pdbx_description
1 polymer ?
#
loop_
_entity_poly.entity_id
_entity_poly.type
_entity_poly.pdbx_seq_one_letter_code
_entity_poly.pdbx_strand_id
1 'polypeptide(L)'
;MKNCVILLFLFCACIKYVSCHADQIINEKLTNLVFLSCNYHKGKTNDKLIKSVEKKKPQLMLWVGDYFYSECKDLKCLYEAYDYIKKDPFYIGLKEKFVIDGIYDDHDYNKNNGDRLYEHKKESKTQFLNYMNVPKNDVRYKRNGAYISKLYIDPENEKNQVKIIILDTRYNKDPYPFYAPDSYHDSFMHMFVSFVVRFHAALFGLYCDSKNDILGNEQWAWLEKELTNSSARAHIVISSTQIFSNHIVNENWGLMPFAQKKLKHLMNKTKPKGLIFLSGDVHFASILGNEENVVEVTSSSVNQENIFSYINKYFIYFSTYFLNKKSPFELDKIFAFNNFGSLSISYINDDEIRIKSVIHDSDGNEILVANQSFNKKKNAYKKTQNLHLLHDDIATFSCKSNSKVCIHIIIYVLFVLWFLQIIFIFCKLLGFCKKKKVADKRKGE
;
A
#
# COMPACT_ATOMS: atom_id res chain seq x y z
N MET A 1 -56.09 -5.33 -21.33
CA MET A 1 -55.15 -4.18 -21.20
C MET A 1 -54.87 -3.73 -19.77
N LYS A 2 -55.83 -3.77 -18.82
CA LYS A 2 -55.55 -3.39 -17.41
C LYS A 2 -54.58 -4.31 -16.66
N ASN A 3 -54.54 -5.61 -16.97
CA ASN A 3 -53.64 -6.56 -16.29
C ASN A 3 -52.17 -6.48 -16.77
N CYS A 4 -51.90 -5.99 -18.00
CA CYS A 4 -50.52 -5.81 -18.48
C CYS A 4 -49.83 -4.57 -17.88
N VAL A 5 -50.59 -3.53 -17.52
CA VAL A 5 -50.03 -2.30 -16.94
C VAL A 5 -49.61 -2.51 -15.49
N ILE A 6 -50.32 -3.37 -14.74
CA ILE A 6 -49.96 -3.73 -13.36
C ILE A 6 -48.72 -4.63 -13.31
N LEU A 7 -48.54 -5.53 -14.29
CA LEU A 7 -47.32 -6.33 -14.41
C LEU A 7 -46.10 -5.48 -14.81
N LEU A 8 -46.26 -4.46 -15.67
CA LEU A 8 -45.18 -3.52 -15.99
C LEU A 8 -44.82 -2.63 -14.79
N PHE A 9 -45.79 -2.23 -13.97
CA PHE A 9 -45.52 -1.46 -12.74
C PHE A 9 -44.90 -2.32 -11.64
N LEU A 10 -45.23 -3.61 -11.53
CA LEU A 10 -44.56 -4.54 -10.62
C LEU A 10 -43.16 -4.91 -11.09
N PHE A 11 -42.91 -4.99 -12.40
CA PHE A 11 -41.56 -5.19 -12.94
C PHE A 11 -40.69 -3.92 -12.77
N CYS A 12 -41.25 -2.72 -12.98
CA CYS A 12 -40.55 -1.46 -12.72
C CYS A 12 -40.39 -1.15 -11.22
N ALA A 13 -41.27 -1.63 -10.34
CA ALA A 13 -41.14 -1.51 -8.90
C ALA A 13 -40.25 -2.60 -8.26
N CYS A 14 -39.91 -3.67 -9.00
CA CYS A 14 -38.86 -4.63 -8.63
C CYS A 14 -37.47 -4.23 -9.16
N ILE A 15 -37.36 -3.15 -9.93
CA ILE A 15 -36.14 -2.33 -10.02
C ILE A 15 -36.13 -1.33 -8.83
N LYS A 16 -36.75 -1.70 -7.71
CA LYS A 16 -36.35 -1.17 -6.41
C LYS A 16 -34.91 -1.58 -6.21
N TYR A 17 -34.02 -0.60 -6.33
CA TYR A 17 -32.82 -0.50 -5.52
C TYR A 17 -32.18 -1.87 -5.27
N VAL A 18 -31.31 -2.33 -6.18
CA VAL A 18 -30.14 -3.07 -5.70
C VAL A 18 -29.40 -2.05 -4.85
N SER A 19 -29.84 -1.95 -3.60
CA SER A 19 -29.30 -1.05 -2.64
C SER A 19 -27.87 -1.55 -2.49
N CYS A 20 -26.94 -0.70 -2.92
CA CYS A 20 -25.51 -0.96 -2.85
C CYS A 20 -25.11 -0.90 -1.38
N HIS A 21 -25.55 -1.91 -0.63
CA HIS A 21 -25.25 -2.02 0.78
C HIS A 21 -23.83 -2.56 0.89
N ALA A 22 -23.05 -1.89 1.75
CA ALA A 22 -21.76 -2.40 2.17
C ALA A 22 -21.93 -3.80 2.75
N ASP A 23 -20.85 -4.58 2.77
CA ASP A 23 -20.89 -5.93 3.33
C ASP A 23 -21.31 -5.92 4.81
N GLN A 24 -21.00 -4.84 5.54
CA GLN A 24 -21.44 -4.60 6.91
C GLN A 24 -21.97 -3.17 7.09
N ILE A 25 -23.04 -3.02 7.88
CA ILE A 25 -23.60 -1.73 8.31
C ILE A 25 -23.37 -1.60 9.81
N ILE A 26 -22.83 -0.46 10.23
CA ILE A 26 -22.52 -0.14 11.62
C ILE A 26 -23.30 1.12 11.98
N ASN A 27 -24.22 1.00 12.93
CA ASN A 27 -25.05 2.11 13.40
C ASN A 27 -24.31 2.90 14.48
N GLU A 28 -23.19 3.50 14.09
CA GLU A 28 -22.33 4.33 14.92
C GLU A 28 -21.72 5.44 14.07
N LYS A 29 -21.61 6.64 14.66
CA LYS A 29 -20.88 7.75 14.05
C LYS A 29 -19.37 7.54 14.17
N LEU A 30 -18.69 7.38 13.03
CA LEU A 30 -17.23 7.31 13.00
C LEU A 30 -16.64 8.73 13.07
N THR A 31 -15.83 8.99 14.09
CA THR A 31 -15.20 10.29 14.37
C THR A 31 -13.68 10.22 14.47
N ASN A 32 -13.12 9.08 14.87
CA ASN A 32 -11.67 8.93 14.95
C ASN A 32 -11.25 7.47 14.79
N LEU A 33 -10.08 7.27 14.21
CA LEU A 33 -9.41 5.97 14.13
C LEU A 33 -7.90 6.14 14.08
N VAL A 34 -7.18 5.06 14.37
CA VAL A 34 -5.74 4.95 14.14
C VAL A 34 -5.46 3.83 13.16
N PHE A 35 -4.30 3.87 12.51
CA PHE A 35 -3.85 2.77 11.69
C PHE A 35 -2.35 2.50 11.82
N LEU A 36 -1.98 1.22 11.73
CA LEU A 36 -0.64 0.71 11.96
C LEU A 36 -0.30 -0.39 10.96
N SER A 37 1.00 -0.61 10.72
CA SER A 37 1.52 -1.78 9.99
C SER A 37 2.93 -2.13 10.44
N CYS A 38 3.39 -3.32 10.08
CA CYS A 38 4.79 -3.76 10.24
C CYS A 38 5.25 -3.77 11.70
N ASN A 39 4.81 -4.79 12.45
CA ASN A 39 5.33 -5.10 13.78
C ASN A 39 6.15 -6.39 13.79
N TYR A 40 7.46 -6.25 13.96
CA TYR A 40 8.34 -7.38 14.17
C TYR A 40 8.18 -7.91 15.59
N HIS A 41 7.30 -8.90 15.74
CA HIS A 41 6.93 -9.54 17.01
C HIS A 41 8.11 -10.11 17.82
N LYS A 42 9.23 -10.48 17.18
CA LYS A 42 10.46 -10.92 17.87
C LYS A 42 11.44 -9.80 18.19
N GLY A 43 11.13 -8.59 17.74
CA GLY A 43 11.91 -7.38 18.00
C GLY A 43 11.57 -6.77 19.36
N LYS A 44 12.13 -5.59 19.61
CA LYS A 44 11.73 -4.79 20.77
C LYS A 44 10.32 -4.28 20.55
N THR A 45 9.45 -4.44 21.56
CA THR A 45 8.13 -3.83 21.54
C THR A 45 8.25 -2.30 21.56
N ASN A 46 7.34 -1.62 20.87
CA ASN A 46 7.27 -0.16 20.90
C ASN A 46 6.16 0.30 21.87
N ASP A 47 6.37 0.05 23.16
CA ASP A 47 5.40 0.39 24.21
C ASP A 47 5.10 1.89 24.26
N LYS A 48 6.07 2.73 23.89
CA LYS A 48 5.93 4.18 23.84
C LYS A 48 4.90 4.58 22.77
N LEU A 49 5.01 4.02 21.57
CA LEU A 49 4.06 4.21 20.49
C LEU A 49 2.66 3.74 20.89
N ILE A 50 2.54 2.55 21.49
CA ILE A 50 1.22 2.05 21.92
C ILE A 50 0.60 2.95 23.00
N LYS A 51 1.37 3.44 23.97
CA LYS A 51 0.87 4.43 24.95
C LYS A 51 0.41 5.73 24.28
N SER A 52 1.09 6.16 23.22
CA SER A 52 0.68 7.33 22.43
C SER A 52 -0.64 7.08 21.69
N VAL A 53 -0.84 5.87 21.15
CA VAL A 53 -2.11 5.43 20.57
C VAL A 53 -3.23 5.38 21.60
N GLU A 54 -2.99 4.81 22.79
CA GLU A 54 -3.97 4.76 23.89
C GLU A 54 -4.48 6.15 24.27
N LYS A 55 -3.59 7.15 24.35
CA LYS A 55 -3.95 8.55 24.65
C LYS A 55 -4.89 9.16 23.62
N LYS A 56 -4.89 8.67 22.37
CA LYS A 56 -5.79 9.15 21.31
C LYS A 56 -7.21 8.63 21.46
N LYS A 57 -7.43 7.58 22.27
CA LYS A 57 -8.73 6.93 22.50
C LYS A 57 -9.47 6.60 21.18
N PRO A 58 -8.84 5.85 20.26
CA PRO A 58 -9.43 5.55 18.96
C PRO A 58 -10.72 4.71 19.10
N GLN A 59 -11.75 5.02 18.30
CA GLN A 59 -12.93 4.15 18.15
C GLN A 59 -12.57 2.86 17.40
N LEU A 60 -11.59 2.94 16.49
CA LEU A 60 -11.14 1.83 15.66
C LEU A 60 -9.62 1.87 15.49
N MET A 61 -8.98 0.71 15.61
CA MET A 61 -7.61 0.46 15.21
C MET A 61 -7.61 -0.36 13.93
N LEU A 62 -7.15 0.24 12.83
CA LEU A 62 -6.95 -0.43 11.56
C LEU A 62 -5.52 -0.94 11.45
N TRP A 63 -5.33 -2.24 11.48
CA TRP A 63 -4.01 -2.82 11.26
C TRP A 63 -3.91 -3.32 9.82
N VAL A 64 -3.13 -2.59 9.02
CA VAL A 64 -3.21 -2.61 7.55
C VAL A 64 -2.15 -3.50 6.91
N GLY A 65 -1.62 -4.47 7.66
CA GLY A 65 -0.61 -5.38 7.15
C GLY A 65 0.52 -5.67 8.14
N ASP A 66 1.23 -6.77 7.92
CA ASP A 66 2.35 -7.25 8.72
C ASP A 66 2.08 -7.14 10.22
N TYR A 67 1.05 -7.85 10.67
CA TYR A 67 0.86 -8.05 12.10
C TYR A 67 2.08 -8.72 12.69
N PHE A 68 2.64 -9.70 12.00
CA PHE A 68 3.86 -10.41 12.37
C PHE A 68 4.66 -10.80 11.14
N TYR A 69 5.81 -11.46 11.37
CA TYR A 69 6.73 -11.87 10.31
C TYR A 69 6.93 -13.39 10.35
N SER A 70 6.37 -14.11 9.39
CA SER A 70 6.63 -15.56 9.26
C SER A 70 8.09 -15.81 8.84
N GLU A 71 8.79 -16.73 9.50
CA GLU A 71 10.21 -16.99 9.26
C GLU A 71 10.50 -18.08 8.22
N CYS A 72 9.47 -18.75 7.70
CA CYS A 72 9.64 -19.76 6.67
C CYS A 72 8.40 -19.89 5.79
N LYS A 73 8.55 -20.56 4.64
CA LYS A 73 7.49 -20.71 3.64
C LYS A 73 6.51 -21.84 3.91
N ASP A 74 6.86 -22.75 4.82
CA ASP A 74 6.02 -23.89 5.13
C ASP A 74 4.76 -23.43 5.87
N LEU A 75 3.63 -24.07 5.57
CA LEU A 75 2.36 -23.81 6.23
C LEU A 75 2.44 -23.96 7.77
N LYS A 76 3.36 -24.81 8.25
CA LYS A 76 3.64 -24.97 9.68
C LYS A 76 4.09 -23.66 10.33
N CYS A 77 4.98 -22.90 9.69
CA CYS A 77 5.46 -21.62 10.21
C CYS A 77 4.34 -20.59 10.35
N LEU A 78 3.38 -20.61 9.41
CA LEU A 78 2.20 -19.77 9.50
C LEU A 78 1.36 -20.08 10.74
N TYR A 79 1.11 -21.36 10.99
CA TYR A 79 0.33 -21.80 12.15
C TYR A 79 1.05 -21.46 13.45
N GLU A 80 2.35 -21.71 13.52
CA GLU A 80 3.17 -21.36 14.69
C GLU A 80 3.18 -19.86 14.95
N ALA A 81 3.30 -19.02 13.91
CA ALA A 81 3.29 -17.57 14.05
C ALA A 81 1.92 -17.05 14.52
N TYR A 82 0.81 -17.56 13.95
CA TYR A 82 -0.53 -17.21 14.44
C TYR A 82 -0.79 -17.68 15.87
N ASP A 83 -0.29 -18.85 16.25
CA ASP A 83 -0.42 -19.35 17.63
C ASP A 83 0.47 -18.60 18.61
N TYR A 84 1.63 -18.10 18.16
CA TYR A 84 2.47 -17.20 18.91
C TYR A 84 1.73 -15.88 19.21
N ILE A 85 1.26 -15.15 18.19
CA ILE A 85 0.65 -13.82 18.42
C ILE A 85 -0.66 -13.90 19.22
N LYS A 86 -1.38 -15.02 19.18
CA LYS A 86 -2.58 -15.23 20.03
C LYS A 86 -2.24 -15.27 21.52
N LYS A 87 -1.01 -15.66 21.87
CA LYS A 87 -0.53 -15.83 23.25
C LYS A 87 0.41 -14.70 23.67
N ASP A 88 0.87 -13.90 22.72
CA ASP A 88 1.81 -12.83 22.97
C ASP A 88 1.12 -11.67 23.73
N PRO A 89 1.67 -11.24 24.89
CA PRO A 89 1.06 -10.22 25.74
C PRO A 89 0.82 -8.88 25.04
N PHE A 90 1.64 -8.51 24.05
CA PHE A 90 1.46 -7.26 23.31
C PHE A 90 0.14 -7.30 22.53
N TYR A 91 -0.12 -8.35 21.76
CA TYR A 91 -1.35 -8.44 20.97
C TYR A 91 -2.59 -8.71 21.81
N ILE A 92 -2.46 -9.48 22.90
CA ILE A 92 -3.56 -9.66 23.86
C ILE A 92 -3.95 -8.29 24.43
N GLY A 93 -2.98 -7.52 24.92
CA GLY A 93 -3.23 -6.18 25.47
C GLY A 93 -3.85 -5.22 24.44
N LEU A 94 -3.47 -5.32 23.16
CA LEU A 94 -4.12 -4.55 22.10
C LEU A 94 -5.58 -4.94 21.92
N LYS A 95 -5.90 -6.24 21.86
CA LYS A 95 -7.28 -6.72 21.67
C LYS A 95 -8.20 -6.44 22.87
N GLU A 96 -7.64 -6.35 24.06
CA GLU A 96 -8.38 -5.94 25.27
C GLU A 96 -8.71 -4.45 25.28
N LYS A 97 -7.83 -3.61 24.72
CA LYS A 97 -7.95 -2.14 24.77
C LYS A 97 -8.63 -1.54 23.55
N PHE A 98 -8.55 -2.19 22.39
CA PHE A 98 -8.96 -1.61 21.12
C PHE A 98 -9.88 -2.53 20.33
N VAL A 99 -10.83 -1.92 19.63
CA VAL A 99 -11.53 -2.59 18.52
C VAL A 99 -10.58 -2.63 17.33
N ILE A 100 -10.09 -3.82 16.99
CA ILE A 100 -9.12 -4.01 15.90
C ILE A 100 -9.82 -4.58 14.66
N ASP A 101 -9.51 -4.01 13.51
CA ASP A 101 -9.89 -4.52 12.20
C ASP A 101 -8.76 -4.28 11.19
N GLY A 102 -8.88 -4.78 9.97
CA GLY A 102 -7.89 -4.53 8.92
C GLY A 102 -7.73 -5.69 7.96
N ILE A 103 -6.50 -5.89 7.47
CA ILE A 103 -6.16 -6.90 6.47
C ILE A 103 -4.74 -7.41 6.70
N TYR A 104 -4.46 -8.66 6.33
CA TYR A 104 -3.09 -9.17 6.24
C TYR A 104 -2.28 -8.45 5.17
N ASP A 105 -0.95 -8.58 5.28
CA ASP A 105 -0.04 -8.38 4.16
C ASP A 105 0.73 -9.66 3.82
N ASP A 106 1.85 -9.58 3.11
CA ASP A 106 2.62 -10.70 2.60
C ASP A 106 3.23 -11.58 3.71
N HIS A 107 3.69 -10.99 4.82
CA HIS A 107 4.25 -11.76 5.93
C HIS A 107 3.18 -12.51 6.74
N ASP A 108 2.00 -11.91 6.96
CA ASP A 108 0.86 -12.61 7.55
C ASP A 108 0.27 -13.65 6.57
N TYR A 109 0.48 -13.43 5.27
CA TYR A 109 0.12 -14.34 4.19
C TYR A 109 1.12 -15.49 4.02
N ASN A 110 2.24 -15.48 4.76
CA ASN A 110 3.32 -16.47 4.78
C ASN A 110 4.19 -16.54 3.51
N LYS A 111 4.19 -15.50 2.69
CA LYS A 111 5.00 -15.45 1.48
C LYS A 111 5.32 -14.00 1.17
N ASN A 112 6.58 -13.60 1.36
CA ASN A 112 7.08 -12.27 0.99
C ASN A 112 6.70 -11.93 -0.46
N ASN A 113 6.17 -10.72 -0.68
CA ASN A 113 5.60 -10.26 -1.94
C ASN A 113 4.54 -11.23 -2.53
N GLY A 114 3.83 -11.94 -1.67
CA GLY A 114 2.93 -13.04 -2.03
C GLY A 114 1.89 -12.67 -3.08
N ASP A 115 1.46 -13.69 -3.81
CA ASP A 115 0.55 -13.56 -4.95
C ASP A 115 -0.44 -14.74 -4.99
N ARG A 116 -1.29 -14.74 -6.02
CA ARG A 116 -2.32 -15.75 -6.24
C ARG A 116 -1.76 -17.16 -6.51
N LEU A 117 -0.47 -17.29 -6.83
CA LEU A 117 0.19 -18.57 -7.09
C LEU A 117 0.71 -19.22 -5.81
N TYR A 118 0.64 -18.53 -4.66
CA TYR A 118 0.93 -19.17 -3.39
C TYR A 118 -0.06 -20.31 -3.11
N GLU A 119 0.47 -21.51 -2.94
CA GLU A 119 -0.32 -22.73 -2.80
C GLU A 119 -1.20 -22.75 -1.55
N HIS A 120 -0.77 -22.11 -0.46
CA HIS A 120 -1.49 -22.09 0.81
C HIS A 120 -2.31 -20.82 1.06
N LYS A 121 -2.66 -20.07 0.01
CA LYS A 121 -3.39 -18.80 0.15
C LYS A 121 -4.75 -18.92 0.83
N LYS A 122 -5.42 -20.06 0.69
CA LYS A 122 -6.73 -20.31 1.32
C LYS A 122 -6.57 -20.49 2.82
N GLU A 123 -5.52 -21.17 3.22
CA GLU A 123 -5.12 -21.43 4.59
C GLU A 123 -4.68 -20.13 5.25
N SER A 124 -3.86 -19.30 4.58
CA SER A 124 -3.50 -17.95 5.06
C SER A 124 -4.73 -17.09 5.31
N LYS A 125 -5.65 -17.03 4.33
CA LYS A 125 -6.92 -16.33 4.50
C LYS A 125 -7.70 -16.85 5.71
N THR A 126 -7.77 -18.17 5.86
CA THR A 126 -8.52 -18.80 6.95
C THR A 126 -7.89 -18.52 8.31
N GLN A 127 -6.57 -18.56 8.42
CA GLN A 127 -5.87 -18.28 9.69
C GLN A 127 -6.00 -16.81 10.10
N PHE A 128 -5.89 -15.88 9.14
CA PHE A 128 -6.18 -14.48 9.40
C PHE A 128 -7.60 -14.26 9.92
N LEU A 129 -8.61 -14.81 9.24
CA LEU A 129 -10.01 -14.65 9.66
C LEU A 129 -10.27 -15.31 11.04
N ASN A 130 -9.61 -16.43 11.33
CA ASN A 130 -9.64 -17.06 12.66
C ASN A 130 -9.02 -16.16 13.72
N TYR A 131 -7.84 -15.60 13.46
CA TYR A 131 -7.15 -14.71 14.41
C TYR A 131 -7.97 -13.45 14.72
N MET A 132 -8.65 -12.91 13.70
CA MET A 132 -9.55 -11.76 13.85
C MET A 132 -10.91 -12.13 14.44
N ASN A 133 -11.13 -13.38 14.84
CA ASN A 133 -12.40 -13.90 15.38
C ASN A 133 -13.61 -13.60 14.47
N VAL A 134 -13.41 -13.64 13.15
CA VAL A 134 -14.49 -13.37 12.19
C VAL A 134 -15.51 -14.50 12.23
N PRO A 135 -16.83 -14.20 12.34
CA PRO A 135 -17.89 -15.21 12.33
C PRO A 135 -17.84 -16.11 11.09
N LYS A 136 -18.05 -17.42 11.26
CA LYS A 136 -17.94 -18.41 10.16
C LYS A 136 -18.93 -18.21 9.02
N ASN A 137 -20.04 -17.51 9.27
CA ASN A 137 -21.03 -17.16 8.25
C ASN A 137 -20.67 -15.88 7.46
N ASP A 138 -19.64 -15.12 7.89
CA ASP A 138 -19.15 -13.91 7.22
C ASP A 138 -18.78 -14.20 5.77
N VAL A 139 -19.04 -13.22 4.91
CA VAL A 139 -18.88 -13.35 3.46
C VAL A 139 -17.43 -13.62 3.04
N ARG A 140 -16.43 -13.18 3.83
CA ARG A 140 -15.00 -13.43 3.60
C ARG A 140 -14.63 -14.91 3.63
N TYR A 141 -15.38 -15.76 4.33
CA TYR A 141 -15.18 -17.22 4.26
C TYR A 141 -15.66 -17.81 2.93
N LYS A 142 -16.61 -17.15 2.25
CA LYS A 142 -17.29 -17.66 1.05
C LYS A 142 -16.76 -17.11 -0.28
N ARG A 143 -15.98 -16.01 -0.25
CA ARG A 143 -15.42 -15.34 -1.44
C ARG A 143 -13.92 -15.55 -1.62
N ASN A 144 -13.41 -15.23 -2.80
CA ASN A 144 -11.98 -15.28 -3.12
C ASN A 144 -11.26 -14.01 -2.66
N GLY A 145 -10.82 -14.01 -1.41
CA GLY A 145 -10.12 -12.91 -0.75
C GLY A 145 -10.77 -12.54 0.59
N ALA A 146 -10.07 -11.76 1.39
CA ALA A 146 -10.52 -11.27 2.70
C ALA A 146 -11.06 -9.82 2.67
N TYR A 147 -11.25 -9.24 1.48
CA TYR A 147 -11.77 -7.89 1.32
C TYR A 147 -13.20 -7.72 1.83
N ILE A 148 -13.50 -6.54 2.37
CA ILE A 148 -14.78 -6.21 3.04
C ILE A 148 -15.03 -4.70 2.99
N SER A 149 -16.30 -4.29 2.99
CA SER A 149 -16.71 -2.90 3.19
C SER A 149 -17.57 -2.75 4.43
N LYS A 150 -17.41 -1.60 5.11
CA LYS A 150 -18.15 -1.25 6.33
C LYS A 150 -18.72 0.15 6.18
N LEU A 151 -20.04 0.29 6.27
CA LEU A 151 -20.73 1.57 6.24
C LEU A 151 -21.09 2.00 7.66
N TYR A 152 -20.43 3.04 8.14
CA TYR A 152 -20.78 3.71 9.40
C TYR A 152 -21.88 4.73 9.13
N ILE A 153 -22.97 4.65 9.90
CA ILE A 153 -24.13 5.53 9.81
C ILE A 153 -24.34 6.16 11.19
N ASP A 154 -24.28 7.48 11.26
CA ASP A 154 -24.61 8.24 12.46
C ASP A 154 -26.10 8.04 12.83
N PRO A 155 -26.43 7.46 14.01
CA PRO A 155 -27.81 7.24 14.42
C PRO A 155 -28.62 8.54 14.58
N GLU A 156 -27.95 9.68 14.78
CA GLU A 156 -28.60 10.98 14.96
C GLU A 156 -28.84 11.70 13.63
N ASN A 157 -28.11 11.33 12.57
CA ASN A 157 -28.26 11.91 11.24
C ASN A 157 -27.79 10.93 10.15
N GLU A 158 -28.73 10.21 9.54
CA GLU A 158 -28.44 9.20 8.52
C GLU A 158 -27.68 9.71 7.29
N LYS A 159 -27.55 11.03 7.08
CA LYS A 159 -26.70 11.59 6.02
C LYS A 159 -25.20 11.50 6.37
N ASN A 160 -24.85 11.45 7.66
CA ASN A 160 -23.48 11.36 8.13
C ASN A 160 -22.99 9.92 8.01
N GLN A 161 -22.68 9.55 6.78
CA GLN A 161 -22.20 8.22 6.43
C GLN A 161 -20.74 8.26 5.99
N VAL A 162 -19.93 7.35 6.52
CA VAL A 162 -18.55 7.11 6.09
C VAL A 162 -18.40 5.64 5.76
N LYS A 163 -17.82 5.34 4.60
CA LYS A 163 -17.57 3.96 4.17
C LYS A 163 -16.08 3.65 4.29
N ILE A 164 -15.75 2.59 5.03
CA ILE A 164 -14.43 1.97 5.02
C ILE A 164 -14.45 0.82 4.01
N ILE A 165 -13.46 0.77 3.13
CA ILE A 165 -13.31 -0.25 2.09
C ILE A 165 -11.94 -0.88 2.27
N ILE A 166 -11.89 -2.15 2.66
CA ILE A 166 -10.64 -2.87 2.91
C ILE A 166 -10.36 -3.79 1.74
N LEU A 167 -9.26 -3.52 1.02
CA LEU A 167 -8.82 -4.34 -0.10
C LEU A 167 -7.93 -5.49 0.38
N ASP A 168 -8.08 -6.65 -0.24
CA ASP A 168 -7.10 -7.72 -0.24
C ASP A 168 -6.18 -7.56 -1.46
N THR A 169 -4.89 -7.37 -1.22
CA THR A 169 -3.86 -7.12 -2.25
C THR A 169 -2.90 -8.30 -2.41
N ARG A 170 -3.28 -9.50 -1.94
CA ARG A 170 -2.47 -10.74 -2.03
C ARG A 170 -3.21 -11.87 -2.74
N TYR A 171 -4.45 -12.16 -2.34
CA TYR A 171 -5.13 -13.42 -2.68
C TYR A 171 -5.32 -13.63 -4.21
N ASN A 172 -5.63 -12.55 -4.92
CA ASN A 172 -5.85 -12.54 -6.37
C ASN A 172 -4.76 -11.81 -7.16
N LYS A 173 -3.74 -11.27 -6.48
CA LYS A 173 -2.66 -10.53 -7.12
C LYS A 173 -1.90 -11.44 -8.07
N ASP A 174 -1.68 -10.99 -9.29
CA ASP A 174 -0.84 -11.71 -10.24
C ASP A 174 0.63 -11.63 -9.82
N PRO A 175 1.49 -12.59 -10.22
CA PRO A 175 2.93 -12.43 -10.08
C PRO A 175 3.41 -11.16 -10.78
N TYR A 176 4.53 -10.59 -10.34
CA TYR A 176 5.12 -9.45 -11.02
C TYR A 176 5.44 -9.76 -12.49
N PRO A 177 5.37 -8.75 -13.39
CA PRO A 177 5.69 -8.96 -14.81
C PRO A 177 7.19 -9.15 -15.07
N PHE A 178 8.03 -9.03 -14.04
CA PHE A 178 9.47 -9.16 -14.09
C PHE A 178 9.96 -10.24 -13.13
N TYR A 179 11.20 -10.71 -13.31
CA TYR A 179 11.82 -11.66 -12.39
C TYR A 179 12.08 -10.99 -11.04
N ALA A 180 11.37 -11.44 -10.00
CA ALA A 180 11.42 -10.92 -8.64
C ALA A 180 11.89 -12.03 -7.66
N PRO A 181 13.20 -12.36 -7.66
CA PRO A 181 13.74 -13.41 -6.78
C PRO A 181 13.48 -13.16 -5.28
N ASP A 182 13.35 -11.91 -4.87
CA ASP A 182 13.00 -11.53 -3.50
C ASP A 182 11.58 -11.92 -3.08
N SER A 183 10.68 -12.21 -4.02
CA SER A 183 9.38 -12.83 -3.71
C SER A 183 9.48 -14.32 -3.34
N TYR A 184 10.68 -14.89 -3.49
CA TYR A 184 10.97 -16.28 -3.17
C TYR A 184 12.08 -16.41 -2.13
N HIS A 185 12.97 -15.45 -1.95
CA HIS A 185 14.08 -15.61 -1.03
C HIS A 185 14.48 -14.28 -0.40
N ASP A 186 14.55 -14.25 0.93
CA ASP A 186 14.82 -13.03 1.69
C ASP A 186 16.32 -12.76 1.89
N SER A 187 17.17 -13.27 0.99
CA SER A 187 18.61 -13.00 1.07
C SER A 187 18.96 -11.68 0.39
N PHE A 188 19.97 -10.99 0.91
CA PHE A 188 20.48 -9.73 0.36
C PHE A 188 20.73 -9.80 -1.16
N MET A 189 21.26 -10.94 -1.65
CA MET A 189 21.52 -11.13 -3.08
C MET A 189 20.25 -11.16 -3.93
N HIS A 190 19.17 -11.79 -3.44
CA HIS A 190 17.90 -11.82 -4.17
C HIS A 190 17.24 -10.43 -4.18
N MET A 191 17.26 -9.72 -3.04
CA MET A 191 16.81 -8.33 -2.97
C MET A 191 17.61 -7.42 -3.91
N PHE A 192 18.94 -7.58 -3.97
CA PHE A 192 19.79 -6.82 -4.88
C PHE A 192 19.48 -7.12 -6.35
N VAL A 193 19.31 -8.39 -6.73
CA VAL A 193 18.94 -8.77 -8.10
C VAL A 193 17.57 -8.20 -8.47
N SER A 194 16.57 -8.31 -7.61
CA SER A 194 15.25 -7.71 -7.83
C SER A 194 15.33 -6.20 -8.01
N PHE A 195 16.10 -5.50 -7.18
CA PHE A 195 16.35 -4.06 -7.34
C PHE A 195 16.95 -3.75 -8.72
N VAL A 196 17.99 -4.48 -9.13
CA VAL A 196 18.64 -4.29 -10.44
C VAL A 196 17.65 -4.51 -11.57
N VAL A 197 16.82 -5.56 -11.52
CA VAL A 197 15.79 -5.84 -12.53
C VAL A 197 14.78 -4.70 -12.63
N ARG A 198 14.25 -4.23 -11.48
CA ARG A 198 13.27 -3.12 -11.44
C ARG A 198 13.88 -1.81 -11.91
N PHE A 199 15.12 -1.50 -11.52
CA PHE A 199 15.84 -0.31 -11.96
C PHE A 199 15.94 -0.27 -13.50
N HIS A 200 16.40 -1.36 -14.12
CA HIS A 200 16.53 -1.44 -15.57
C HIS A 200 15.17 -1.43 -16.28
N ALA A 201 14.17 -2.10 -15.71
CA ALA A 201 12.80 -2.07 -16.22
C ALA A 201 12.24 -0.63 -16.24
N ALA A 202 12.41 0.12 -15.15
CA ALA A 202 11.98 1.52 -15.06
C ALA A 202 12.77 2.42 -16.03
N LEU A 203 14.10 2.24 -16.09
CA LEU A 203 14.99 3.01 -16.95
C LEU A 203 14.63 2.83 -18.44
N PHE A 204 14.46 1.59 -18.90
CA PHE A 204 14.20 1.30 -20.31
C PHE A 204 12.72 1.19 -20.68
N GLY A 205 11.81 1.33 -19.72
CA GLY A 205 10.37 1.24 -19.96
C GLY A 205 9.87 -0.18 -20.26
N LEU A 206 10.55 -1.19 -19.72
CA LEU A 206 10.12 -2.58 -19.84
C LEU A 206 8.84 -2.80 -19.04
N TYR A 207 8.02 -3.76 -19.46
CA TYR A 207 6.79 -4.18 -18.77
C TYR A 207 5.70 -3.10 -18.61
N CYS A 208 5.83 -1.95 -19.25
CA CYS A 208 4.86 -0.84 -19.13
C CYS A 208 3.44 -1.17 -19.63
N ASP A 209 3.33 -2.16 -20.52
CA ASP A 209 2.08 -2.66 -21.11
C ASP A 209 1.61 -3.99 -20.52
N SER A 210 2.28 -4.46 -19.46
CA SER A 210 1.86 -5.63 -18.66
C SER A 210 0.36 -5.53 -18.32
N LYS A 211 -0.31 -6.67 -18.31
CA LYS A 211 -1.72 -6.83 -17.93
C LYS A 211 -1.91 -7.47 -16.55
N ASN A 212 -0.82 -7.61 -15.79
CA ASN A 212 -0.84 -8.19 -14.45
C ASN A 212 -1.71 -7.32 -13.52
N ASP A 213 -2.59 -7.98 -12.79
CA ASP A 213 -3.59 -7.36 -11.92
C ASP A 213 -3.27 -7.57 -10.44
N ILE A 214 -3.94 -6.82 -9.55
CA ILE A 214 -3.80 -6.94 -8.09
C ILE A 214 -5.06 -7.53 -7.45
N LEU A 215 -6.25 -7.08 -7.85
CA LEU A 215 -7.49 -7.44 -7.14
C LEU A 215 -8.22 -8.64 -7.77
N GLY A 216 -8.01 -8.90 -9.06
CA GLY A 216 -8.77 -9.90 -9.79
C GLY A 216 -10.23 -9.48 -10.04
N ASN A 217 -10.89 -10.17 -10.96
CA ASN A 217 -12.17 -9.71 -11.52
C ASN A 217 -13.30 -9.57 -10.48
N GLU A 218 -13.41 -10.51 -9.53
CA GLU A 218 -14.47 -10.51 -8.51
C GLU A 218 -14.37 -9.28 -7.60
N GLN A 219 -13.17 -9.00 -7.08
CA GLN A 219 -12.94 -7.87 -6.20
C GLN A 219 -13.01 -6.53 -6.94
N TRP A 220 -12.62 -6.47 -8.22
CA TRP A 220 -12.82 -5.26 -9.03
C TRP A 220 -14.29 -4.93 -9.24
N ALA A 221 -15.11 -5.93 -9.58
CA ALA A 221 -16.55 -5.75 -9.73
C ALA A 221 -17.21 -5.35 -8.40
N TRP A 222 -16.77 -5.96 -7.30
CA TRP A 222 -17.19 -5.58 -5.95
C TRP A 222 -16.80 -4.14 -5.60
N LEU A 223 -15.54 -3.74 -5.83
CA LEU A 223 -15.07 -2.39 -5.54
C LEU A 223 -15.83 -1.33 -6.37
N GLU A 224 -16.10 -1.65 -7.64
CA GLU A 224 -16.92 -0.79 -8.48
C GLU A 224 -18.32 -0.61 -7.91
N LYS A 225 -18.96 -1.71 -7.50
CA LYS A 225 -20.26 -1.66 -6.83
C LYS A 225 -20.19 -0.76 -5.59
N GLU A 226 -19.22 -0.98 -4.69
CA GLU A 226 -19.08 -0.23 -3.45
C GLU A 226 -18.94 1.29 -3.62
N LEU A 227 -18.31 1.73 -4.71
CA LEU A 227 -18.10 3.15 -5.02
C LEU A 227 -19.25 3.75 -5.83
N THR A 228 -19.93 2.96 -6.65
CA THR A 228 -20.99 3.44 -7.55
C THR A 228 -22.22 3.87 -6.76
N ASN A 229 -22.66 5.12 -6.95
CA ASN A 229 -23.84 5.71 -6.31
C ASN A 229 -23.86 5.57 -4.77
N SER A 230 -22.69 5.50 -4.14
CA SER A 230 -22.57 5.43 -2.69
C SER A 230 -23.11 6.71 -2.04
N SER A 231 -23.94 6.54 -1.01
CA SER A 231 -24.46 7.64 -0.18
C SER A 231 -23.45 8.19 0.81
N ALA A 232 -22.33 7.48 1.04
CA ALA A 232 -21.29 7.91 1.96
C ALA A 232 -20.68 9.26 1.55
N ARG A 233 -20.49 10.13 2.55
CA ARG A 233 -19.88 11.46 2.39
C ARG A 233 -18.36 11.37 2.24
N ALA A 234 -17.75 10.31 2.77
CA ALA A 234 -16.34 9.97 2.60
C ALA A 234 -16.14 8.45 2.43
N HIS A 235 -15.07 8.09 1.72
CA HIS A 235 -14.64 6.72 1.45
C HIS A 235 -13.17 6.57 1.86
N ILE A 236 -12.92 5.75 2.87
CA ILE A 236 -11.58 5.42 3.35
C ILE A 236 -11.22 4.06 2.77
N VAL A 237 -10.31 4.03 1.81
CA VAL A 237 -9.87 2.81 1.13
C VAL A 237 -8.54 2.35 1.72
N ILE A 238 -8.46 1.10 2.13
CA ILE A 238 -7.28 0.50 2.75
C ILE A 238 -6.65 -0.48 1.77
N SER A 239 -5.34 -0.38 1.58
CA SER A 239 -4.51 -1.31 0.82
C SER A 239 -3.30 -1.66 1.68
N SER A 240 -2.86 -2.92 1.72
CA SER A 240 -1.69 -3.26 2.54
C SER A 240 -0.42 -2.60 2.02
N THR A 241 -0.30 -2.54 0.69
CA THR A 241 0.79 -1.90 -0.05
C THR A 241 0.43 -0.51 -0.56
N GLN A 242 1.43 0.32 -0.88
CA GLN A 242 1.20 1.67 -1.41
C GLN A 242 0.55 1.65 -2.81
N ILE A 243 -0.46 2.50 -3.04
CA ILE A 243 -1.23 2.57 -4.29
C ILE A 243 -0.62 3.53 -5.30
N PHE A 244 -0.20 4.71 -4.84
CA PHE A 244 0.27 5.79 -5.68
C PHE A 244 1.78 5.98 -5.62
N SER A 245 2.51 5.06 -4.98
CA SER A 245 3.97 5.00 -5.03
C SER A 245 4.47 4.49 -6.38
N ASN A 246 5.63 4.99 -6.79
CA ASN A 246 6.43 4.47 -7.90
C ASN A 246 7.88 4.18 -7.48
N HIS A 247 8.06 3.92 -6.19
CA HIS A 247 9.34 3.54 -5.64
C HIS A 247 9.73 2.15 -6.15
N ILE A 248 11.01 1.93 -6.47
CA ILE A 248 11.46 0.66 -7.07
C ILE A 248 11.89 -0.38 -6.04
N VAL A 249 12.13 0.01 -4.78
CA VAL A 249 12.68 -0.91 -3.77
C VAL A 249 11.61 -1.76 -3.08
N ASN A 250 10.49 -1.16 -2.69
CA ASN A 250 9.40 -1.86 -2.00
C ASN A 250 8.29 -2.25 -2.97
N GLU A 251 7.42 -3.15 -2.53
CA GLU A 251 6.20 -3.45 -3.24
C GLU A 251 5.27 -2.23 -3.31
N ASN A 252 4.60 -2.06 -4.44
CA ASN A 252 3.55 -1.07 -4.62
C ASN A 252 2.77 -1.36 -5.90
N TRP A 253 1.61 -0.71 -6.03
CA TRP A 253 0.78 -0.80 -7.23
C TRP A 253 1.46 -0.20 -8.48
N GLY A 254 2.44 0.70 -8.33
CA GLY A 254 3.22 1.25 -9.43
C GLY A 254 4.02 0.19 -10.20
N LEU A 255 4.35 -0.94 -9.57
CA LEU A 255 4.97 -2.12 -10.20
C LEU A 255 3.98 -2.95 -11.04
N MET A 256 2.68 -2.67 -10.95
CA MET A 256 1.59 -3.29 -11.71
C MET A 256 0.80 -2.22 -12.49
N PRO A 257 1.34 -1.65 -13.58
CA PRO A 257 0.76 -0.48 -14.24
C PRO A 257 -0.70 -0.66 -14.69
N PHE A 258 -1.11 -1.89 -15.04
CA PHE A 258 -2.49 -2.19 -15.42
C PHE A 258 -3.47 -2.02 -14.25
N ALA A 259 -3.16 -2.59 -13.07
CA ALA A 259 -3.99 -2.45 -11.88
C ALA A 259 -4.10 -0.98 -11.45
N GLN A 260 -2.99 -0.23 -11.45
CA GLN A 260 -3.01 1.20 -11.10
C GLN A 260 -3.85 2.03 -12.08
N LYS A 261 -3.74 1.78 -13.39
CA LYS A 261 -4.57 2.43 -14.42
C LYS A 261 -6.04 2.06 -14.26
N LYS A 262 -6.35 0.80 -13.95
CA LYS A 262 -7.71 0.30 -13.71
C LYS A 262 -8.36 0.98 -12.49
N LEU A 263 -7.61 1.18 -11.41
CA LEU A 263 -8.08 1.94 -10.24
C LEU A 263 -8.42 3.39 -10.62
N LYS A 264 -7.51 4.09 -11.31
CA LYS A 264 -7.75 5.48 -11.73
C LYS A 264 -8.94 5.60 -12.67
N HIS A 265 -9.12 4.64 -13.58
CA HIS A 265 -10.29 4.57 -14.44
C HIS A 265 -11.57 4.40 -13.60
N LEU A 266 -11.55 3.49 -12.63
CA LEU A 266 -12.68 3.26 -11.74
C LEU A 266 -13.03 4.51 -10.93
N MET A 267 -12.04 5.18 -10.35
CA MET A 267 -12.25 6.43 -9.59
C MET A 267 -12.86 7.53 -10.48
N ASN A 268 -12.40 7.68 -11.72
CA ASN A 268 -12.97 8.64 -12.67
C ASN A 268 -14.38 8.26 -13.13
N LYS A 269 -14.69 6.96 -13.19
CA LYS A 269 -16.00 6.42 -13.56
C LYS A 269 -17.03 6.65 -12.44
N THR A 270 -16.68 6.28 -11.20
CA THR A 270 -17.63 6.30 -10.07
C THR A 270 -17.62 7.62 -9.29
N LYS A 271 -16.53 8.40 -9.39
CA LYS A 271 -16.33 9.71 -8.74
C LYS A 271 -16.76 9.70 -7.26
N PRO A 272 -16.28 8.75 -6.43
CA PRO A 272 -16.69 8.65 -5.03
C PRO A 272 -16.37 9.94 -4.26
N LYS A 273 -17.26 10.30 -3.34
CA LYS A 273 -17.09 11.47 -2.48
C LYS A 273 -16.06 11.20 -1.39
N GLY A 274 -15.24 12.20 -1.06
CA GLY A 274 -14.35 12.16 0.10
C GLY A 274 -13.39 10.97 0.14
N LEU A 275 -12.68 10.74 -0.96
CA LEU A 275 -11.82 9.58 -1.12
C LEU A 275 -10.44 9.79 -0.46
N ILE A 276 -10.06 8.88 0.42
CA ILE A 276 -8.77 8.83 1.12
C ILE A 276 -8.24 7.39 1.06
N PHE A 277 -6.93 7.25 0.91
CA PHE A 277 -6.27 5.95 0.94
C PHE A 277 -5.35 5.82 2.16
N LEU A 278 -5.33 4.63 2.76
CA LEU A 278 -4.42 4.25 3.83
C LEU A 278 -3.56 3.05 3.39
N SER A 279 -2.27 3.06 3.70
CA SER A 279 -1.34 1.98 3.33
C SER A 279 -0.20 1.72 4.33
N GLY A 280 0.50 0.58 4.17
CA GLY A 280 1.61 0.08 5.00
C GLY A 280 2.81 -0.42 4.17
N ASP A 281 3.35 -1.59 4.54
CA ASP A 281 4.45 -2.37 3.87
C ASP A 281 5.86 -1.76 3.95
N VAL A 282 5.99 -0.45 3.70
CA VAL A 282 7.26 0.11 3.21
C VAL A 282 8.28 0.53 4.29
N HIS A 283 7.97 0.34 5.57
CA HIS A 283 8.79 0.72 6.74
C HIS A 283 9.14 2.22 6.83
N PHE A 284 8.42 3.08 6.08
CA PHE A 284 8.37 4.52 6.29
C PHE A 284 6.92 5.04 6.16
N ALA A 285 6.69 6.25 6.63
CA ALA A 285 5.45 6.98 6.45
C ALA A 285 5.57 8.05 5.36
N SER A 286 4.47 8.30 4.67
CA SER A 286 4.37 9.38 3.71
C SER A 286 2.95 9.87 3.51
N ILE A 287 2.81 11.11 3.05
CA ILE A 287 1.55 11.65 2.55
C ILE A 287 1.74 11.98 1.07
N LEU A 288 1.04 11.26 0.20
CA LEU A 288 1.07 11.48 -1.25
C LEU A 288 -0.18 12.25 -1.67
N GLY A 289 -0.01 13.16 -2.64
CA GLY A 289 -1.12 13.92 -3.22
C GLY A 289 -1.37 15.25 -2.51
N ASN A 290 -2.58 15.79 -2.73
CA ASN A 290 -2.94 17.15 -2.33
C ASN A 290 -4.22 17.14 -1.51
N GLU A 291 -4.25 17.93 -0.42
CA GLU A 291 -5.38 18.15 0.47
C GLU A 291 -6.68 18.56 -0.23
N GLU A 292 -6.60 19.14 -1.43
CA GLU A 292 -7.75 19.54 -2.25
C GLU A 292 -8.26 18.44 -3.19
N ASN A 293 -7.51 17.35 -3.34
CA ASN A 293 -7.82 16.22 -4.22
C ASN A 293 -7.76 14.89 -3.44
N VAL A 294 -7.16 13.87 -4.05
CA VAL A 294 -6.93 12.54 -3.48
C VAL A 294 -5.62 12.55 -2.71
N VAL A 295 -5.66 11.95 -1.52
CA VAL A 295 -4.51 11.73 -0.65
C VAL A 295 -4.38 10.25 -0.34
N GLU A 296 -3.14 9.78 -0.32
CA GLU A 296 -2.77 8.51 0.30
C GLU A 296 -1.88 8.79 1.50
N VAL A 297 -2.20 8.16 2.63
CA VAL A 297 -1.48 8.30 3.89
C VAL A 297 -0.90 6.93 4.24
N THR A 298 0.41 6.80 4.16
CA THR A 298 1.13 5.57 4.50
C THR A 298 1.69 5.67 5.90
N SER A 299 1.49 4.64 6.72
CA SER A 299 2.10 4.50 8.04
C SER A 299 2.71 3.10 8.18
N SER A 300 4.03 3.06 8.20
CA SER A 300 4.85 1.87 8.39
C SER A 300 6.19 2.38 8.96
N SER A 301 6.71 1.96 10.10
CA SER A 301 6.46 0.75 10.86
C SER A 301 6.24 1.03 12.34
N VAL A 302 5.67 0.05 13.05
CA VAL A 302 5.53 0.08 14.51
C VAL A 302 6.90 -0.03 15.20
N ASN A 303 7.77 -0.92 14.74
CA ASN A 303 9.07 -1.17 15.39
C ASN A 303 10.19 -1.64 14.44
N GLN A 304 10.14 -1.28 13.15
CA GLN A 304 11.11 -1.70 12.11
C GLN A 304 11.97 -0.55 11.58
N GLU A 305 12.10 0.55 12.35
CA GLU A 305 13.08 1.60 12.08
C GLU A 305 14.51 1.04 11.94
N ASN A 306 15.30 1.61 11.02
CA ASN A 306 16.68 1.19 10.78
C ASN A 306 17.66 2.37 10.69
N ILE A 307 18.97 2.08 10.70
CA ILE A 307 20.02 3.11 10.70
C ILE A 307 20.00 4.03 9.47
N PHE A 308 19.43 3.58 8.34
CA PHE A 308 19.33 4.37 7.13
C PHE A 308 18.11 5.30 7.12
N SER A 309 17.25 5.27 8.13
CA SER A 309 16.04 6.13 8.23
C SER A 309 16.33 7.61 7.98
N TYR A 310 17.46 8.15 8.48
CA TYR A 310 17.85 9.55 8.25
C TYR A 310 18.06 9.91 6.78
N ILE A 311 18.58 8.99 5.98
CA ILE A 311 18.89 9.21 4.57
C ILE A 311 17.82 8.64 3.62
N ASN A 312 16.98 7.74 4.12
CA ASN A 312 16.00 7.00 3.32
C ASN A 312 15.05 7.94 2.56
N LYS A 313 14.60 9.03 3.19
CA LYS A 313 13.72 10.02 2.53
C LYS A 313 14.33 10.62 1.25
N TYR A 314 15.65 10.88 1.25
CA TYR A 314 16.34 11.43 0.09
C TYR A 314 16.44 10.38 -1.00
N PHE A 315 16.78 9.14 -0.64
CA PHE A 315 16.84 8.04 -1.58
C PHE A 315 15.47 7.78 -2.24
N ILE A 316 14.38 7.76 -1.45
CA ILE A 316 13.02 7.65 -1.96
C ILE A 316 12.73 8.78 -2.95
N TYR A 317 12.87 10.04 -2.54
CA TYR A 317 12.55 11.19 -3.36
C TYR A 317 13.36 11.26 -4.67
N PHE A 318 14.69 11.08 -4.60
CA PHE A 318 15.54 11.19 -5.78
C PHE A 318 15.35 9.99 -6.72
N SER A 319 15.28 8.76 -6.21
CA SER A 319 15.09 7.57 -7.06
C SER A 319 13.79 7.66 -7.87
N THR A 320 12.69 8.12 -7.26
CA THR A 320 11.41 8.27 -7.94
C THR A 320 11.43 9.41 -8.94
N TYR A 321 12.10 10.53 -8.63
CA TYR A 321 12.22 11.67 -9.53
C TYR A 321 13.02 11.35 -10.79
N PHE A 322 14.13 10.62 -10.68
CA PHE A 322 15.01 10.34 -11.81
C PHE A 322 14.51 9.22 -12.74
N LEU A 323 13.86 8.19 -12.19
CA LEU A 323 13.46 7.01 -12.98
C LEU A 323 12.08 7.16 -13.64
N ASN A 324 11.21 7.97 -13.05
CA ASN A 324 9.81 8.05 -13.46
C ASN A 324 9.49 9.35 -14.19
N LYS A 325 8.33 9.39 -14.86
CA LYS A 325 7.85 10.62 -15.51
C LYS A 325 7.49 11.70 -14.49
N LYS A 326 6.98 11.30 -13.33
CA LYS A 326 6.59 12.18 -12.23
C LYS A 326 6.76 11.43 -10.91
N SER A 327 7.36 12.08 -9.92
CA SER A 327 7.41 11.54 -8.56
C SER A 327 6.11 11.88 -7.83
N PRO A 328 5.44 10.93 -7.16
CA PRO A 328 4.31 11.21 -6.27
C PRO A 328 4.78 11.71 -4.89
N PHE A 329 6.09 11.63 -4.60
CA PHE A 329 6.69 11.98 -3.33
C PHE A 329 7.16 13.45 -3.30
N GLU A 330 6.88 14.11 -2.18
CA GLU A 330 7.45 15.39 -1.78
C GLU A 330 8.37 15.15 -0.58
N LEU A 331 9.57 15.74 -0.58
CA LEU A 331 10.64 15.40 0.38
C LEU A 331 10.26 15.67 1.84
N ASP A 332 9.48 16.72 2.09
CA ASP A 332 8.95 17.13 3.40
C ASP A 332 7.73 16.30 3.84
N LYS A 333 7.20 15.44 2.97
CA LYS A 333 6.09 14.52 3.26
C LYS A 333 6.53 13.07 3.39
N ILE A 334 7.78 12.82 3.77
CA ILE A 334 8.34 11.49 4.03
C ILE A 334 8.95 11.46 5.44
N PHE A 335 8.59 10.43 6.21
CA PHE A 335 9.10 10.21 7.56
C PHE A 335 9.49 8.74 7.74
N ALA A 336 10.77 8.45 7.95
CA ALA A 336 11.30 7.07 7.90
C ALA A 336 11.58 6.44 9.28
N PHE A 337 11.03 6.99 10.36
CA PHE A 337 11.18 6.46 11.72
C PHE A 337 9.91 5.73 12.15
N ASN A 338 9.95 5.03 13.30
CA ASN A 338 8.76 4.34 13.82
C ASN A 338 7.58 5.30 14.00
N ASN A 339 6.42 4.92 13.47
CA ASN A 339 5.27 5.80 13.35
C ASN A 339 3.93 5.05 13.42
N PHE A 340 2.86 5.81 13.64
CA PHE A 340 1.49 5.35 13.46
C PHE A 340 0.65 6.47 12.83
N GLY A 341 -0.41 6.10 12.12
CA GLY A 341 -1.32 7.04 11.51
C GLY A 341 -2.59 7.25 12.34
N SER A 342 -3.21 8.42 12.21
CA SER A 342 -4.55 8.70 12.75
C SER A 342 -5.41 9.48 11.76
N LEU A 343 -6.72 9.24 11.81
CA LEU A 343 -7.72 10.04 11.12
C LEU A 343 -8.71 10.60 12.14
N SER A 344 -8.98 11.90 12.05
CA SER A 344 -10.06 12.57 12.78
C SER A 344 -11.09 13.12 11.79
N ILE A 345 -12.35 12.74 11.97
CA ILE A 345 -13.47 13.03 11.07
C ILE A 345 -14.42 14.01 11.76
N SER A 346 -14.60 15.18 11.14
CA SER A 346 -15.48 16.24 11.63
C SER A 346 -16.62 16.49 10.64
N TYR A 347 -17.85 16.32 11.11
CA TYR A 347 -19.08 16.59 10.35
C TYR A 347 -19.51 18.04 10.60
N ILE A 348 -19.10 18.98 9.75
CA ILE A 348 -19.27 20.41 9.99
C ILE A 348 -20.72 20.85 9.78
N ASN A 349 -21.35 20.37 8.71
CA ASN A 349 -22.76 20.57 8.37
C ASN A 349 -23.20 19.47 7.39
N ASP A 350 -24.42 19.55 6.85
CA ASP A 350 -24.97 18.57 5.89
C ASP A 350 -24.14 18.44 4.59
N ASP A 351 -23.38 19.47 4.21
CA ASP A 351 -22.65 19.53 2.95
C ASP A 351 -21.13 19.38 3.09
N GLU A 352 -20.56 19.65 4.28
CA GLU A 352 -19.10 19.61 4.51
C GLU A 352 -18.70 18.60 5.60
N ILE A 353 -17.78 17.70 5.23
CA ILE A 353 -17.08 16.79 6.12
C ILE A 353 -15.58 17.05 5.99
N ARG A 354 -14.86 17.09 7.12
CA ARG A 354 -13.41 17.28 7.15
C ARG A 354 -12.74 16.04 7.72
N ILE A 355 -11.63 15.64 7.12
CA ILE A 355 -10.80 14.56 7.63
C ILE A 355 -9.38 15.11 7.80
N LYS A 356 -8.91 15.10 9.05
CA LYS A 356 -7.52 15.38 9.39
C LYS A 356 -6.79 14.06 9.49
N SER A 357 -5.86 13.83 8.57
CA SER A 357 -4.96 12.68 8.57
C SER A 357 -3.62 13.10 9.16
N VAL A 358 -3.08 12.31 10.10
CA VAL A 358 -1.83 12.64 10.78
C VAL A 358 -0.93 11.41 10.87
N ILE A 359 0.35 11.59 10.56
CA ILE A 359 1.41 10.65 10.94
C ILE A 359 2.03 11.14 12.23
N HIS A 360 2.11 10.23 13.20
CA HIS A 360 2.74 10.47 14.48
C HIS A 360 4.04 9.69 14.61
N ASP A 361 5.02 10.26 15.31
CA ASP A 361 6.15 9.49 15.80
C ASP A 361 5.75 8.59 17.00
N SER A 362 6.71 7.83 17.53
CA SER A 362 6.48 6.97 18.70
C SER A 362 6.07 7.75 19.96
N ASP A 363 6.35 9.05 20.02
CA ASP A 363 6.07 9.93 21.16
C ASP A 363 4.67 10.54 21.07
N GLY A 364 3.99 10.34 19.93
CA GLY A 364 2.67 10.88 19.64
C GLY A 364 2.70 12.30 19.07
N ASN A 365 3.88 12.85 18.76
CA ASN A 365 4.00 14.16 18.11
C ASN A 365 3.45 14.08 16.69
N GLU A 366 2.79 15.15 16.22
CA GLU A 366 2.34 15.22 14.82
C GLU A 366 3.54 15.56 13.91
N ILE A 367 3.85 14.67 12.97
CA ILE A 367 4.99 14.83 12.06
C ILE A 367 4.54 15.27 10.67
N LEU A 368 3.60 14.53 10.07
CA LEU A 368 2.99 14.87 8.79
C LEU A 368 1.50 15.03 8.98
N VAL A 369 0.91 16.04 8.34
CA VAL A 369 -0.53 16.33 8.44
C VAL A 369 -1.10 16.57 7.06
N ALA A 370 -2.28 16.02 6.80
CA ALA A 370 -3.11 16.36 5.65
C ALA A 370 -4.54 16.67 6.11
N ASN A 371 -5.03 17.85 5.76
CA ASN A 371 -6.38 18.32 6.07
C ASN A 371 -7.26 18.31 4.83
N GLN A 372 -8.12 17.31 4.70
CA GLN A 372 -9.06 17.24 3.58
C GLN A 372 -10.41 17.80 3.99
N SER A 373 -10.98 18.68 3.14
CA SER A 373 -12.37 19.15 3.27
C SER A 373 -13.15 18.71 2.03
N PHE A 374 -14.20 17.92 2.26
CA PHE A 374 -15.05 17.40 1.22
C PHE A 374 -16.41 18.07 1.28
N ASN A 375 -16.77 18.75 0.19
CA ASN A 375 -18.05 19.43 0.03
C ASN A 375 -18.46 19.47 -1.44
N LYS A 376 -19.71 19.86 -1.71
CA LYS A 376 -20.25 19.93 -3.09
C LYS A 376 -19.51 20.89 -4.02
N LYS A 377 -18.78 21.88 -3.49
CA LYS A 377 -18.06 22.91 -4.28
C LYS A 377 -16.67 22.42 -4.73
N LYS A 378 -16.00 21.59 -3.91
CA LYS A 378 -14.70 21.00 -4.26
C LYS A 378 -14.89 19.69 -5.01
N ASN A 379 -14.35 19.62 -6.23
CA ASN A 379 -14.43 18.43 -7.07
C ASN A 379 -13.01 17.89 -7.32
N ALA A 380 -12.66 16.81 -6.63
CA ALA A 380 -11.35 16.16 -6.72
C ALA A 380 -11.04 15.53 -8.10
N TYR A 381 -12.02 15.52 -9.01
CA TYR A 381 -11.90 14.95 -10.36
C TYR A 381 -11.74 16.02 -11.44
N LYS A 382 -11.60 17.30 -11.05
CA LYS A 382 -11.22 18.37 -11.98
C LYS A 382 -9.70 18.47 -12.05
N LYS A 383 -9.16 18.52 -13.26
CA LYS A 383 -7.72 18.67 -13.49
C LYS A 383 -7.23 20.04 -13.01
N THR A 384 -6.28 20.07 -12.09
CA THR A 384 -5.56 21.26 -11.63
C THR A 384 -4.05 21.12 -11.90
N GLN A 385 -3.26 22.19 -11.72
CA GLN A 385 -1.84 22.24 -12.11
C GLN A 385 -0.85 21.66 -11.08
N ASN A 386 -1.31 21.11 -9.95
CA ASN A 386 -0.45 20.53 -8.91
C ASN A 386 -0.54 19.00 -8.91
N LEU A 387 0.49 18.30 -8.41
CA LEU A 387 0.62 16.83 -8.35
C LEU A 387 -0.75 16.11 -8.16
N HIS A 388 -1.22 15.41 -9.20
CA HIS A 388 -2.57 14.85 -9.21
C HIS A 388 -2.52 13.33 -9.41
N LEU A 389 -2.60 12.58 -8.30
CA LEU A 389 -2.51 11.11 -8.27
C LEU A 389 -3.49 10.42 -9.21
N LEU A 390 -4.65 11.03 -9.45
CA LEU A 390 -5.72 10.57 -10.32
C LEU A 390 -5.45 10.76 -11.83
N HIS A 391 -4.61 11.73 -12.23
CA HIS A 391 -4.42 12.11 -13.64
C HIS A 391 -3.00 11.87 -14.14
N ASP A 392 -2.01 11.89 -13.24
CA ASP A 392 -0.63 11.70 -13.61
C ASP A 392 -0.31 10.21 -13.84
N ASP A 393 0.61 9.96 -14.79
CA ASP A 393 1.21 8.65 -15.02
C ASP A 393 2.33 8.42 -14.00
N ILE A 394 1.95 7.91 -12.83
CA ILE A 394 2.81 7.55 -11.70
C ILE A 394 3.02 6.03 -11.60
N ALA A 395 2.93 5.31 -12.72
CA ALA A 395 3.40 3.93 -12.76
C ALA A 395 4.94 3.91 -12.71
N THR A 396 5.50 2.94 -11.99
CA THR A 396 6.95 2.70 -11.95
C THR A 396 7.47 2.35 -13.35
N PHE A 397 6.71 1.53 -14.07
CA PHE A 397 7.03 1.16 -15.45
C PHE A 397 6.18 1.96 -16.44
N SER A 398 6.81 2.98 -17.01
CA SER A 398 6.20 3.83 -18.03
C SER A 398 6.87 3.61 -19.39
N CYS A 399 6.06 3.47 -20.44
CA CYS A 399 6.57 3.26 -21.79
C CYS A 399 7.45 4.44 -22.22
N LYS A 400 8.59 4.13 -22.84
CA LYS A 400 9.56 5.11 -23.35
C LYS A 400 9.57 5.04 -24.88
N SER A 401 9.79 6.18 -25.54
CA SER A 401 10.02 6.20 -26.97
C SER A 401 11.39 5.60 -27.30
N ASN A 402 11.56 5.09 -28.53
CA ASN A 402 12.83 4.55 -29.00
C ASN A 402 13.99 5.54 -28.80
N SER A 403 13.78 6.82 -29.09
CA SER A 403 14.78 7.88 -28.87
C SER A 403 15.20 8.00 -27.41
N LYS A 404 14.24 7.93 -26.47
CA LYS A 404 14.52 8.00 -25.03
C LYS A 404 15.26 6.76 -24.54
N VAL A 405 14.90 5.58 -25.05
CA VAL A 405 15.64 4.34 -24.76
C VAL A 405 17.08 4.43 -25.28
N CYS A 406 17.30 4.90 -26.50
CA CYS A 406 18.65 5.08 -27.06
C CYS A 406 19.50 6.05 -26.21
N ILE A 407 18.93 7.18 -25.79
CA ILE A 407 19.63 8.13 -24.90
C ILE A 407 19.99 7.46 -23.57
N HIS A 408 19.07 6.72 -22.97
CA HIS A 408 19.35 6.00 -21.72
C HIS A 408 20.43 4.93 -21.90
N ILE A 409 20.47 4.21 -23.02
CA ILE A 409 21.53 3.24 -23.32
C ILE A 409 22.89 3.94 -23.39
N ILE A 410 22.99 5.08 -24.09
CA ILE A 410 24.24 5.84 -24.19
C ILE A 410 24.70 6.29 -22.80
N ILE A 411 23.81 6.91 -22.01
CA ILE A 411 24.11 7.35 -20.65
C ILE A 411 24.56 6.17 -19.77
N TYR A 412 23.87 5.03 -19.89
CA TYR A 412 24.18 3.83 -19.12
C TYR A 412 25.55 3.26 -19.48
N VAL A 413 25.89 3.16 -20.76
CA VAL A 413 27.22 2.71 -21.21
C VAL A 413 28.31 3.66 -20.71
N LEU A 414 28.12 4.97 -20.83
CA LEU A 414 29.06 5.97 -20.31
C LEU A 414 29.25 5.84 -18.80
N PHE A 415 28.17 5.64 -18.06
CA PHE A 415 28.21 5.41 -16.62
C PHE A 415 28.99 4.15 -16.25
N VAL A 416 28.75 3.03 -16.95
CA VAL A 416 29.49 1.77 -16.73
C VAL A 416 30.98 1.95 -17.03
N LEU A 417 31.33 2.60 -18.14
CA LEU A 417 32.73 2.87 -18.49
C LEU A 417 33.41 3.75 -17.44
N TRP A 418 32.74 4.81 -16.97
CA TRP A 418 33.24 5.69 -15.92
C TRP A 418 33.42 4.93 -14.59
N PHE A 419 32.45 4.09 -14.22
CA PHE A 419 32.52 3.28 -13.00
C PHE A 419 33.66 2.26 -13.05
N LEU A 420 33.86 1.58 -14.19
CA LEU A 420 34.99 0.68 -14.41
C LEU A 420 36.33 1.41 -14.30
N GLN A 421 36.41 2.65 -14.77
CA GLN A 421 37.59 3.49 -14.64
C GLN A 421 37.91 3.82 -13.17
N ILE A 422 36.89 4.13 -12.36
CA ILE A 422 37.05 4.33 -10.91
C ILE A 422 37.57 3.06 -10.23
N ILE A 423 36.96 1.90 -10.53
CA ILE A 423 37.42 0.61 -9.99
C ILE A 423 38.88 0.36 -10.38
N PHE A 424 39.24 0.58 -11.64
CA PHE A 424 40.61 0.40 -12.12
C PHE A 424 41.61 1.29 -11.36
N ILE A 425 41.27 2.57 -11.14
CA ILE A 425 42.08 3.50 -10.36
C ILE A 425 42.23 2.99 -8.91
N PHE A 426 41.14 2.55 -8.29
CA PHE A 426 41.15 2.05 -6.91
C PHE A 426 41.98 0.76 -6.78
N CYS A 427 41.85 -0.18 -7.72
CA CYS A 427 42.68 -1.39 -7.78
C CYS A 427 44.17 -1.07 -7.95
N LYS A 428 44.51 -0.03 -8.73
CA LYS A 428 45.89 0.44 -8.88
C LYS A 428 46.42 1.07 -7.59
N LEU A 429 45.62 1.89 -6.91
CA LEU A 429 45.97 2.53 -5.63
C LEU A 429 46.17 1.50 -4.49
N LEU A 430 45.33 0.47 -4.42
CA LEU A 430 45.45 -0.61 -3.44
C LEU A 430 46.52 -1.65 -3.77
N GLY A 431 47.25 -1.48 -4.89
CA GLY A 431 48.38 -2.34 -5.24
C GLY A 431 48.00 -3.72 -5.83
N PHE A 432 46.72 -3.98 -6.10
CA PHE A 432 46.26 -5.21 -6.74
C PHE A 432 46.76 -5.35 -8.19
N CYS A 433 47.18 -4.25 -8.82
CA CYS A 433 47.77 -4.23 -10.16
C CYS A 433 49.31 -4.10 -10.18
N LYS A 434 50.04 -4.59 -9.16
CA LYS A 434 51.51 -4.69 -9.25
C LYS A 434 51.90 -5.82 -10.21
N LYS A 435 52.44 -5.47 -11.38
CA LYS A 435 53.16 -6.41 -12.25
C LYS A 435 54.25 -7.11 -11.40
N LYS A 436 54.26 -8.45 -11.37
CA LYS A 436 55.44 -9.22 -10.95
C LYS A 436 56.62 -8.67 -11.76
N LYS A 437 57.62 -8.08 -11.10
CA LYS A 437 58.90 -7.78 -11.75
C LYS A 437 59.44 -9.12 -12.24
N VAL A 438 59.47 -9.32 -13.55
CA VAL A 438 60.22 -10.42 -14.16
C VAL A 438 61.66 -10.19 -13.76
N ALA A 439 62.22 -11.12 -12.98
CA ALA A 439 63.64 -11.10 -12.63
C ALA A 439 64.44 -11.20 -13.92
N ASP A 440 65.18 -10.14 -14.22
CA ASP A 440 66.12 -10.08 -15.33
C ASP A 440 67.25 -11.07 -15.01
N LYS A 441 67.15 -12.30 -15.56
CA LYS A 441 68.26 -13.25 -15.58
C LYS A 441 69.33 -12.68 -16.50
N ARG A 442 70.22 -11.87 -15.96
CA ARG A 442 71.53 -11.62 -16.58
C ARG A 442 72.21 -12.98 -16.75
N LYS A 443 72.33 -13.41 -18.01
CA LYS A 443 73.28 -14.44 -18.42
C LYS A 443 74.68 -13.91 -18.10
N GLY A 444 75.44 -14.66 -17.32
CA GLY A 444 76.89 -14.53 -17.29
C GLY A 444 77.46 -15.16 -18.55
N GLU A 445 78.25 -14.37 -19.26
CA GLU A 445 79.41 -14.81 -20.06
C GLU A 445 80.59 -13.94 -19.63
#